data_AF-A0A9N9NZH2-F1
#
_entry.id   AF-A0A9N9NZH2-F1
#
_cell.length_a   1.000
_cell.length_b   1.000
_cell.length_c   1.000
_cell.angle_alpha   90.00
_cell.angle_beta   90.00
_cell.angle_gamma   90.00
#
_symmetry.space_group_name_H-M   'P 1'
#
loop_
_entity.id
_entity.type
_entity.pdbx_description
1 polymer ?
#
loop_
_entity_poly.entity_id
_entity_poly.type
_entity_poly.pdbx_seq_one_letter_code
_entity_poly.pdbx_strand_id
1 'polypeptide(L)'
;SFEVKSKFPPNLKNPLMDILVKAYEFEQFNENLFKILTNMLPYNKFTITRLCQRTLYPKALVDLQRKKSELIEQLRVAVNEIMPSLMRDSGGKKEVHAHEISVPSVNVHSDSMEIDSIIENEGEVDVEHDADADVKSDSKSDSSTNNRSNESTGKKFRWDDITRRLLWRIVQEEMTWVGMSNDLNEAEEKSERHSEQTCRKSLYQELLKVWPSGWMTSYEIA
;
A
#
# COMPACT_ATOMS: atom_id res chain seq x y z
N SER A 1 -5.27 47.05 -3.50
CA SER A 1 -6.55 47.46 -2.90
C SER A 1 -7.50 46.26 -2.87
N PHE A 2 -8.32 46.09 -1.82
CA PHE A 2 -9.34 45.03 -1.70
C PHE A 2 -10.71 45.46 -2.25
N GLU A 3 -10.71 46.33 -3.26
CA GLU A 3 -11.93 46.88 -3.89
C GLU A 3 -12.94 45.80 -4.32
N VAL A 4 -12.44 44.63 -4.75
CA VAL A 4 -13.28 43.48 -5.08
C VAL A 4 -13.09 42.40 -4.02
N LYS A 5 -13.98 42.36 -3.03
CA LYS A 5 -13.98 41.34 -1.97
C LYS A 5 -14.10 39.90 -2.48
N SER A 6 -14.51 39.68 -3.74
CA SER A 6 -14.57 38.33 -4.33
C SER A 6 -13.24 37.86 -4.92
N LYS A 7 -12.22 38.73 -5.05
CA LYS A 7 -10.95 38.40 -5.67
C LYS A 7 -9.77 38.80 -4.79
N PHE A 8 -8.84 37.87 -4.59
CA PHE A 8 -7.62 38.17 -3.87
C PHE A 8 -6.70 39.08 -4.73
N PRO A 9 -6.15 40.17 -4.18
CA PRO A 9 -5.33 41.10 -4.95
C PRO A 9 -4.08 40.43 -5.54
N PRO A 10 -3.79 40.61 -6.85
CA PRO A 10 -2.69 39.93 -7.53
C PRO A 10 -1.32 40.29 -6.95
N ASN A 11 -1.14 41.54 -6.52
CA ASN A 11 0.10 42.04 -5.91
C ASN A 11 0.41 41.41 -4.54
N LEU A 12 -0.59 40.79 -3.89
CA LEU A 12 -0.42 40.12 -2.60
C LEU A 12 -0.21 38.60 -2.74
N LYS A 13 -0.34 38.04 -3.95
CA LYS A 13 -0.19 36.59 -4.18
C LYS A 13 1.22 36.10 -3.88
N ASN A 14 2.24 36.79 -4.38
CA ASN A 14 3.63 36.38 -4.14
C ASN A 14 4.02 36.52 -2.66
N PRO A 15 3.74 37.66 -1.98
CA PRO A 15 3.98 37.76 -0.54
C PRO A 15 3.24 36.70 0.29
N LEU A 16 1.98 36.39 -0.09
CA LEU A 16 1.25 35.31 0.57
C LEU A 16 1.96 33.98 0.38
N MET A 17 2.33 33.63 -0.85
CA MET A 17 3.06 32.38 -1.14
C MET A 17 4.35 32.27 -0.31
N ASP A 18 5.15 33.33 -0.22
CA ASP A 18 6.39 33.33 0.56
C ASP A 18 6.14 33.05 2.05
N ILE A 19 5.08 33.63 2.62
CA ILE A 19 4.67 33.36 4.01
C ILE A 19 4.22 31.91 4.17
N LEU A 20 3.41 31.40 3.24
CA LEU A 20 2.88 30.04 3.32
C LEU A 20 3.99 28.99 3.19
N VAL A 21 4.96 29.20 2.29
CA VAL A 21 6.13 28.32 2.15
C VAL A 21 6.93 28.27 3.45
N LYS A 22 7.26 29.43 4.04
CA LYS A 22 7.97 29.46 5.33
C LYS A 22 7.15 28.81 6.44
N ALA A 23 5.86 29.10 6.53
CA ALA A 23 5.00 28.48 7.52
C ALA A 23 4.97 26.95 7.38
N TYR A 24 4.96 26.44 6.15
CA TYR A 24 5.04 25.01 5.89
C TYR A 24 6.39 24.41 6.32
N GLU A 25 7.50 25.07 6.02
CA GLU A 25 8.85 24.64 6.43
C GLU A 25 9.03 24.59 7.96
N PHE A 26 8.35 25.45 8.70
CA PHE A 26 8.38 25.49 10.17
C PHE A 26 7.23 24.72 10.85
N GLU A 27 6.47 23.91 10.11
CA GLU A 27 5.31 23.16 10.63
C GLU A 27 4.22 24.07 11.27
N GLN A 28 4.18 25.34 10.84
CA GLN A 28 3.23 26.36 11.28
C GLN A 28 2.08 26.61 10.30
N PHE A 29 1.98 25.81 9.23
CA PHE A 29 0.81 25.84 8.34
C PHE A 29 -0.38 25.16 9.03
N ASN A 30 -1.01 25.88 9.97
CA ASN A 30 -2.06 25.37 10.84
C ASN A 30 -3.10 26.44 11.18
N GLU A 31 -4.05 26.11 12.06
CA GLU A 31 -5.15 27.00 12.43
C GLU A 31 -4.71 28.36 12.99
N ASN A 32 -3.56 28.42 13.69
CA ASN A 32 -3.05 29.68 14.23
C ASN A 32 -2.67 30.65 13.11
N LEU A 33 -2.04 30.16 12.04
CA LEU A 33 -1.74 30.97 10.85
C LEU A 33 -3.03 31.49 10.22
N PHE A 34 -4.04 30.63 10.05
CA PHE A 34 -5.32 31.05 9.45
C PHE A 34 -6.04 32.09 10.29
N LYS A 35 -5.96 31.99 11.62
CA LYS A 35 -6.51 32.99 12.55
C LYS A 35 -5.79 34.34 12.40
N ILE A 36 -4.46 34.34 12.33
CA ILE A 36 -3.66 35.55 12.11
C ILE A 36 -4.05 36.21 10.77
N LEU A 37 -4.13 35.43 9.69
CA LEU A 37 -4.49 35.93 8.37
C LEU A 37 -5.94 36.46 8.31
N THR A 38 -6.87 35.82 9.01
CA THR A 38 -8.27 36.28 9.14
C THR A 38 -8.38 37.62 9.86
N ASN A 39 -7.48 37.92 10.81
CA ASN A 39 -7.44 39.21 11.50
C ASN A 39 -6.80 40.32 10.65
N MET A 40 -5.95 39.96 9.68
CA MET A 40 -5.25 40.92 8.81
C MET A 40 -5.99 41.20 7.50
N LEU A 41 -6.73 40.22 6.99
CA LEU A 41 -7.37 40.28 5.68
C LEU A 41 -8.89 40.34 5.85
N PRO A 42 -9.62 41.01 4.93
CA PRO A 42 -11.07 41.18 5.04
C PRO A 42 -11.84 39.92 4.58
N TYR A 43 -11.40 38.73 5.00
CA TYR A 43 -11.98 37.44 4.67
C TYR A 43 -12.23 36.63 5.94
N ASN A 44 -13.26 35.79 5.92
CA ASN A 44 -13.50 34.86 7.01
C ASN A 44 -12.48 33.70 6.99
N LYS A 45 -12.43 32.94 8.10
CA LYS A 45 -11.52 31.80 8.27
C LYS A 45 -11.62 30.79 7.14
N PHE A 46 -12.83 30.43 6.71
CA PHE A 46 -13.06 29.46 5.65
C PHE A 46 -12.46 29.91 4.31
N THR A 47 -12.67 31.17 3.93
CA THR A 47 -12.09 31.77 2.73
C THR A 47 -10.57 31.84 2.82
N ILE A 48 -10.00 32.18 3.98
CA ILE A 48 -8.55 32.18 4.20
C ILE A 48 -7.95 30.79 4.08
N THR A 49 -8.52 29.78 4.73
CA THR A 49 -8.05 28.39 4.66
C THR A 49 -8.00 27.92 3.21
N ARG A 50 -9.11 28.08 2.46
CA ARG A 50 -9.17 27.70 1.04
C ARG A 50 -8.17 28.46 0.18
N LEU A 51 -8.02 29.77 0.41
CA LEU A 51 -7.04 30.58 -0.31
C LEU A 51 -5.61 30.06 -0.07
N CYS A 52 -5.28 29.72 1.18
CA CYS A 52 -3.95 29.20 1.52
C CYS A 52 -3.70 27.83 0.89
N GLN A 53 -4.66 26.91 0.99
CA GLN A 53 -4.59 25.58 0.38
C GLN A 53 -4.38 25.68 -1.14
N ARG A 54 -5.21 26.47 -1.85
CA ARG A 54 -5.10 26.68 -3.30
C ARG A 54 -3.78 27.33 -3.73
N THR A 55 -3.15 28.09 -2.84
CA THR A 55 -1.89 28.78 -3.14
C THR A 55 -0.69 27.87 -2.92
N LEU A 56 -0.66 27.14 -1.79
CA LEU A 56 0.50 26.34 -1.37
C LEU A 56 0.49 24.91 -1.94
N TYR A 57 -0.65 24.23 -1.86
CA TYR A 57 -0.72 22.78 -2.08
C TYR A 57 -0.31 22.33 -3.47
N PRO A 58 -0.60 23.04 -4.58
CA PRO A 58 -0.14 22.61 -5.90
C PRO A 58 1.38 22.41 -5.98
N LYS A 59 2.17 23.28 -5.34
CA LYS A 59 3.63 23.12 -5.28
C LYS A 59 4.02 22.00 -4.31
N ALA A 60 3.43 21.99 -3.12
CA ALA A 60 3.77 21.02 -2.08
C ALA A 60 3.47 19.57 -2.50
N LEU A 61 2.38 19.33 -3.22
CA LEU A 61 2.02 18.00 -3.76
C LEU A 61 3.07 17.47 -4.76
N VAL A 62 3.60 18.34 -5.63
CA VAL A 62 4.69 17.98 -6.55
C VAL A 62 5.95 17.63 -5.78
N ASP A 63 6.27 18.40 -4.73
CA ASP A 63 7.43 18.15 -3.88
C ASP A 63 7.32 16.84 -3.09
N LEU A 64 6.14 16.52 -2.55
CA LEU A 64 5.86 15.25 -1.88
C LEU A 64 6.05 14.06 -2.84
N GLN A 65 5.52 14.18 -4.06
CA GLN A 65 5.66 13.11 -5.05
C GLN A 65 7.11 12.91 -5.48
N ARG A 66 7.88 13.99 -5.66
CA ARG A 66 9.31 13.94 -5.93
C ARG A 66 10.08 13.27 -4.78
N LYS A 67 9.84 13.67 -3.53
CA LYS A 67 10.45 13.04 -2.34
C LYS A 67 10.12 11.55 -2.25
N LYS A 68 8.87 11.17 -2.52
CA LYS A 68 8.46 9.77 -2.57
C LYS A 68 9.28 8.99 -3.60
N SER A 69 9.42 9.52 -4.83
CA SER A 69 10.22 8.88 -5.87
C SER A 69 11.70 8.75 -5.48
N GLU A 70 12.28 9.77 -4.86
CA GLU A 70 13.66 9.72 -4.33
C GLU A 70 13.81 8.61 -3.26
N LEU A 71 12.84 8.47 -2.35
CA LEU A 71 12.84 7.42 -1.33
C LEU A 71 12.66 6.01 -1.92
N ILE A 72 11.81 5.86 -2.94
CA ILE A 72 11.64 4.57 -3.65
C ILE A 72 12.95 4.16 -4.32
N GLU A 73 13.69 5.10 -4.91
CA GLU A 73 14.99 4.81 -5.51
C GLU A 73 16.03 4.44 -4.44
N GLN A 74 16.06 5.13 -3.30
CA GLN A 74 16.91 4.75 -2.17
C GLN A 74 16.58 3.33 -1.66
N LEU A 75 15.30 2.98 -1.58
CA LEU A 75 14.87 1.64 -1.22
C LEU A 75 15.36 0.60 -2.24
N ARG A 76 15.27 0.91 -3.54
CA ARG A 76 15.78 0.04 -4.60
C ARG A 76 17.28 -0.20 -4.49
N VAL A 77 18.07 0.85 -4.26
CA VAL A 77 19.51 0.71 -4.05
C VAL A 77 19.80 -0.19 -2.85
N ALA A 78 19.18 0.08 -1.69
CA ALA A 78 19.38 -0.73 -0.48
C ALA A 78 18.99 -2.21 -0.69
N VAL A 79 17.88 -2.48 -1.38
CA VAL A 79 17.46 -3.84 -1.73
C VAL A 79 18.48 -4.53 -2.64
N ASN A 80 18.98 -3.83 -3.65
CA ASN A 80 19.97 -4.37 -4.60
C ASN A 80 21.33 -4.66 -3.96
N GLU A 81 21.72 -3.94 -2.90
CA GLU A 81 22.94 -4.24 -2.15
C GLU A 81 22.83 -5.55 -1.35
N ILE A 82 21.64 -5.84 -0.81
CA ILE A 82 21.39 -7.01 0.05
C ILE A 82 21.10 -8.27 -0.81
N MET A 83 20.49 -8.09 -1.99
CA MET A 83 19.99 -9.19 -2.81
C MET A 83 21.05 -10.23 -3.22
N PRO A 84 22.26 -9.87 -3.67
CA PRO A 84 23.27 -10.86 -4.09
C PRO A 84 23.67 -11.83 -2.98
N SER A 85 23.76 -11.36 -1.74
CA SER A 85 24.05 -12.18 -0.57
C SER A 85 22.90 -13.14 -0.27
N LEU A 86 21.65 -12.64 -0.30
CA LEU A 86 20.46 -13.47 -0.07
C LEU A 86 20.27 -14.55 -1.14
N MET A 87 20.54 -14.22 -2.41
CA MET A 87 20.45 -15.18 -3.51
C MET A 87 21.44 -16.33 -3.36
N ARG A 88 22.64 -16.06 -2.83
CA ARG A 88 23.66 -17.08 -2.54
C ARG A 88 23.21 -18.02 -1.42
N ASP A 89 22.67 -17.46 -0.35
CA ASP A 89 22.22 -18.22 0.82
C ASP A 89 20.97 -19.08 0.51
N SER A 90 20.04 -18.56 -0.30
CA SER A 90 18.86 -19.30 -0.76
C SER A 90 19.20 -20.38 -1.79
N GLY A 91 20.29 -20.23 -2.55
CA GLY A 91 20.79 -21.24 -3.50
C GLY A 91 21.45 -22.44 -2.81
N GLY A 92 22.26 -22.20 -1.77
CA GLY A 92 22.97 -23.27 -1.04
C GLY A 92 22.06 -24.24 -0.29
N LYS A 93 20.84 -23.82 0.08
CA LYS A 93 19.84 -24.69 0.74
C LYS A 93 19.24 -25.75 -0.20
N LYS A 94 19.37 -25.61 -1.53
CA LYS A 94 18.89 -26.62 -2.49
C LYS A 94 19.82 -27.84 -2.59
N GLU A 95 21.12 -27.68 -2.39
CA GLU A 95 22.08 -28.80 -2.49
C GLU A 95 22.00 -29.76 -1.30
N VAL A 96 21.72 -29.25 -0.10
CA VAL A 96 21.65 -30.09 1.12
C VAL A 96 20.43 -31.03 1.08
N HIS A 97 19.30 -30.58 0.53
CA HIS A 97 18.09 -31.40 0.44
C HIS A 97 18.11 -32.41 -0.71
N ALA A 98 18.91 -32.17 -1.75
CA ALA A 98 19.15 -33.15 -2.81
C ALA A 98 20.05 -34.32 -2.35
N HIS A 99 20.90 -34.10 -1.34
CA HIS A 99 21.84 -35.11 -0.85
C HIS A 99 21.26 -36.05 0.23
N GLU A 100 20.12 -35.70 0.85
CA GLU A 100 19.50 -36.49 1.93
C GLU A 100 18.45 -37.51 1.43
N ILE A 101 18.05 -37.44 0.16
CA ILE A 101 17.06 -38.36 -0.46
C ILE A 101 17.73 -39.62 -1.07
N SER A 102 19.06 -39.73 -1.03
CA SER A 102 19.79 -40.89 -1.56
C SER A 102 20.18 -41.88 -0.46
N VAL A 103 19.20 -42.48 0.21
CA VAL A 103 19.40 -43.72 0.98
C VAL A 103 18.35 -44.75 0.50
N PRO A 104 18.75 -45.85 -0.18
CA PRO A 104 17.81 -46.86 -0.62
C PRO A 104 17.53 -47.83 0.54
N SER A 105 16.35 -47.72 1.16
CA SER A 105 15.88 -48.77 2.07
C SER A 105 15.00 -49.76 1.31
N VAL A 106 15.47 -51.00 1.30
CA VAL A 106 14.93 -52.14 0.56
C VAL A 106 13.57 -52.57 1.14
N ASN A 107 12.70 -52.93 0.21
CA ASN A 107 11.33 -53.41 0.32
C ASN A 107 11.26 -54.83 0.94
N VAL A 108 10.28 -55.09 1.83
CA VAL A 108 9.75 -56.45 2.06
C VAL A 108 8.22 -56.38 2.17
N HIS A 109 7.56 -57.08 1.24
CA HIS A 109 6.13 -57.36 1.12
C HIS A 109 5.52 -58.08 2.35
N SER A 110 4.23 -57.90 2.65
CA SER A 110 3.13 -58.71 2.07
C SER A 110 1.79 -58.52 2.84
N ASP A 111 0.71 -58.56 2.05
CA ASP A 111 -0.66 -59.05 2.30
C ASP A 111 -1.66 -58.39 3.29
N SER A 112 -2.71 -57.84 2.65
CA SER A 112 -4.13 -58.26 2.70
C SER A 112 -5.08 -57.85 3.85
N MET A 113 -6.21 -57.27 3.40
CA MET A 113 -7.61 -57.27 3.88
C MET A 113 -7.94 -57.06 5.38
N GLU A 114 -8.78 -56.08 5.72
CA GLU A 114 -10.25 -56.19 5.86
C GLU A 114 -10.89 -54.89 6.39
N ILE A 115 -12.18 -54.77 6.10
CA ILE A 115 -13.18 -53.78 6.49
C ILE A 115 -13.53 -53.94 7.98
N ASP A 116 -13.68 -52.85 8.76
CA ASP A 116 -14.98 -52.47 9.35
C ASP A 116 -14.99 -51.12 10.08
N SER A 117 -16.21 -50.64 10.21
CA SER A 117 -16.82 -49.39 10.66
C SER A 117 -16.71 -49.02 12.16
N ILE A 118 -17.09 -47.75 12.47
CA ILE A 118 -17.76 -47.17 13.69
C ILE A 118 -17.30 -45.68 13.82
N ILE A 119 -18.07 -44.69 13.34
CA ILE A 119 -19.11 -43.87 14.02
C ILE A 119 -18.65 -43.24 15.35
N GLU A 120 -18.53 -41.91 15.36
CA GLU A 120 -19.22 -40.97 16.27
C GLU A 120 -18.62 -39.57 16.07
N ASN A 121 -19.41 -38.61 15.57
CA ASN A 121 -19.37 -37.28 16.15
C ASN A 121 -20.72 -36.58 15.96
N GLU A 122 -21.32 -36.26 17.10
CA GLU A 122 -22.48 -35.40 17.30
C GLU A 122 -22.16 -34.01 16.70
N GLY A 123 -23.04 -33.39 15.93
CA GLY A 123 -24.28 -32.80 16.42
C GLY A 123 -24.09 -31.28 16.45
N GLU A 124 -24.62 -30.57 15.46
CA GLU A 124 -25.36 -29.32 15.69
C GLU A 124 -26.13 -28.95 14.42
N VAL A 125 -27.41 -28.67 14.63
CA VAL A 125 -28.43 -28.39 13.64
C VAL A 125 -28.67 -26.88 13.73
N ASP A 126 -28.66 -26.20 12.60
CA ASP A 126 -29.55 -25.03 12.45
C ASP A 126 -30.00 -24.95 10.99
N VAL A 127 -31.31 -25.12 10.84
CA VAL A 127 -32.07 -25.10 9.59
C VAL A 127 -32.98 -23.89 9.68
N GLU A 128 -32.90 -22.98 8.69
CA GLU A 128 -34.10 -22.33 8.17
C GLU A 128 -34.09 -22.38 6.65
N HIS A 129 -35.18 -22.94 6.13
CA HIS A 129 -35.56 -23.11 4.73
C HIS A 129 -36.35 -21.89 4.24
N ASP A 130 -36.19 -21.56 2.96
CA ASP A 130 -37.25 -21.24 1.99
C ASP A 130 -36.56 -20.78 0.70
N ALA A 131 -36.95 -21.07 -0.54
CA ALA A 131 -37.98 -21.93 -1.13
C ALA A 131 -37.60 -22.11 -2.63
N ASP A 132 -38.07 -23.20 -3.23
CA ASP A 132 -38.38 -23.42 -4.65
C ASP A 132 -37.37 -23.06 -5.76
N ALA A 133 -36.86 -24.08 -6.46
CA ALA A 133 -37.36 -24.44 -7.80
C ALA A 133 -36.36 -25.33 -8.59
N ASP A 134 -36.87 -26.49 -8.97
CA ASP A 134 -36.60 -27.38 -10.11
C ASP A 134 -35.58 -26.91 -11.19
N VAL A 135 -34.68 -27.82 -11.59
CA VAL A 135 -34.40 -28.25 -12.98
C VAL A 135 -33.03 -28.97 -13.08
N LYS A 136 -33.08 -30.21 -13.58
CA LYS A 136 -31.94 -31.00 -14.08
C LYS A 136 -31.28 -30.34 -15.29
N SER A 137 -29.96 -30.26 -15.33
CA SER A 137 -29.22 -30.38 -16.59
C SER A 137 -27.77 -30.79 -16.39
N ASP A 138 -27.41 -31.91 -17.03
CA ASP A 138 -26.05 -32.41 -17.20
C ASP A 138 -25.15 -31.37 -17.87
N SER A 139 -23.96 -31.15 -17.32
CA SER A 139 -22.84 -30.56 -18.06
C SER A 139 -21.51 -31.03 -17.49
N LYS A 140 -20.95 -32.03 -18.18
CA LYS A 140 -19.51 -32.34 -18.15
C LYS A 140 -18.74 -31.11 -18.64
N SER A 141 -17.84 -30.58 -17.83
CA SER A 141 -16.73 -29.76 -18.34
C SER A 141 -15.53 -29.83 -17.39
N ASP A 142 -14.36 -29.79 -18.02
CA ASP A 142 -13.08 -30.26 -17.52
C ASP A 142 -12.64 -29.68 -16.18
N SER A 143 -12.24 -30.60 -15.30
CA SER A 143 -11.38 -30.37 -14.14
C SER A 143 -10.04 -29.80 -14.60
N SER A 144 -10.02 -28.48 -14.80
CA SER A 144 -8.81 -27.70 -14.99
C SER A 144 -7.97 -27.79 -13.72
N THR A 145 -6.86 -28.50 -13.85
CA THR A 145 -5.77 -28.65 -12.88
C THR A 145 -5.36 -27.30 -12.32
N ASN A 146 -5.91 -26.90 -11.17
CA ASN A 146 -5.47 -25.72 -10.46
C ASN A 146 -4.20 -26.08 -9.67
N ASN A 147 -3.10 -26.19 -10.42
CA ASN A 147 -1.75 -26.34 -9.91
C ASN A 147 -1.35 -25.02 -9.22
N ARG A 148 -1.89 -24.78 -8.01
CA ARG A 148 -1.28 -23.85 -7.06
C ARG A 148 -0.05 -24.55 -6.48
N SER A 149 0.97 -24.69 -7.30
CA SER A 149 2.34 -24.78 -6.82
C SER A 149 2.68 -23.44 -6.16
N ASN A 150 2.20 -23.26 -4.94
CA ASN A 150 2.85 -22.40 -3.97
C ASN A 150 4.16 -23.11 -3.60
N GLU A 151 5.07 -23.17 -4.57
CA GLU A 151 6.46 -23.47 -4.33
C GLU A 151 6.93 -22.32 -3.45
N SER A 152 6.91 -22.53 -2.14
CA SER A 152 7.65 -21.73 -1.17
C SER A 152 9.12 -21.97 -1.45
N THR A 153 9.58 -21.48 -2.60
CA THR A 153 11.00 -21.29 -2.85
C THR A 153 11.49 -20.50 -1.64
N GLY A 154 12.57 -20.93 -0.98
CA GLY A 154 13.12 -20.24 0.19
C GLY A 154 13.66 -18.83 -0.08
N LYS A 155 13.11 -18.15 -1.09
CA LYS A 155 13.33 -16.77 -1.49
C LYS A 155 12.39 -15.90 -0.67
N LYS A 156 12.88 -15.47 0.49
CA LYS A 156 12.20 -14.47 1.30
C LYS A 156 13.14 -13.32 1.53
N PHE A 157 12.70 -12.11 1.19
CA PHE A 157 13.48 -10.93 1.51
C PHE A 157 13.55 -10.74 3.03
N ARG A 158 14.75 -10.56 3.56
CA ARG A 158 14.95 -10.28 4.99
C ARG A 158 15.10 -8.78 5.18
N TRP A 159 14.08 -8.17 5.78
CA TRP A 159 14.08 -6.76 6.17
C TRP A 159 15.21 -6.43 7.14
N ASP A 160 15.90 -5.32 6.87
CA ASP A 160 16.80 -4.64 7.78
C ASP A 160 16.21 -3.30 8.24
N ASP A 161 16.90 -2.60 9.13
CA ASP A 161 16.36 -1.37 9.70
C ASP A 161 16.34 -0.21 8.69
N ILE A 162 17.24 -0.23 7.70
CA ILE A 162 17.31 0.80 6.65
C ILE A 162 16.11 0.67 5.72
N THR A 163 15.87 -0.52 5.18
CA THR A 163 14.76 -0.79 4.25
C THR A 163 13.40 -0.61 4.92
N ARG A 164 13.24 -1.00 6.19
CA ARG A 164 12.01 -0.71 6.96
C ARG A 164 11.78 0.79 7.14
N ARG A 165 12.82 1.55 7.49
CA ARG A 165 12.71 3.00 7.68
C ARG A 165 12.35 3.70 6.37
N LEU A 166 12.95 3.30 5.26
CA LEU A 166 12.64 3.83 3.93
C LEU A 166 11.19 3.52 3.56
N LEU A 167 10.73 2.27 3.73
CA LEU A 167 9.34 1.89 3.50
C LEU A 167 8.37 2.74 4.32
N TRP A 168 8.63 2.89 5.62
CA TRP A 168 7.79 3.71 6.49
C TRP A 168 7.70 5.16 5.99
N ARG A 169 8.84 5.77 5.63
CA ARG A 169 8.87 7.14 5.09
C ARG A 169 8.08 7.26 3.77
N ILE A 170 8.24 6.30 2.85
CA ILE A 170 7.49 6.28 1.58
C ILE A 170 5.98 6.28 1.86
N VAL A 171 5.52 5.46 2.79
CA VAL A 171 4.10 5.40 3.17
C VAL A 171 3.65 6.73 3.80
N GLN A 172 4.46 7.36 4.66
CA GLN A 172 4.12 8.66 5.25
C GLN A 172 3.97 9.77 4.21
N GLU A 173 4.89 9.84 3.24
CA GLU A 173 4.82 10.83 2.14
C GLU A 173 3.56 10.60 1.28
N GLU A 174 3.22 9.34 0.97
CA GLU A 174 1.99 9.01 0.23
C GLU A 174 0.72 9.40 1.02
N MET A 175 0.64 9.10 2.32
CA MET A 175 -0.54 9.46 3.13
C MET A 175 -0.68 10.97 3.29
N THR A 176 0.44 11.68 3.42
CA THR A 176 0.45 13.15 3.45
C THR A 176 -0.02 13.73 2.11
N TRP A 177 0.43 13.16 1.00
CA TRP A 177 -0.03 13.54 -0.34
C TRP A 177 -1.54 13.30 -0.51
N VAL A 178 -2.07 12.17 -0.06
CA VAL A 178 -3.51 11.86 -0.13
C VAL A 178 -4.35 12.87 0.65
N GLY A 179 -3.96 13.18 1.90
CA GLY A 179 -4.65 14.18 2.71
C GLY A 179 -4.63 15.56 2.06
N MET A 180 -3.45 16.02 1.66
CA MET A 180 -3.27 17.34 1.04
C MET A 180 -3.98 17.46 -0.32
N SER A 181 -4.02 16.38 -1.11
CA SER A 181 -4.72 16.34 -2.39
C SER A 181 -6.24 16.44 -2.19
N ASN A 182 -6.78 15.72 -1.20
CA ASN A 182 -8.19 15.79 -0.85
C ASN A 182 -8.60 17.19 -0.35
N ASP A 183 -7.80 17.79 0.51
CA ASP A 183 -8.02 19.17 0.97
C ASP A 183 -7.97 20.17 -0.19
N LEU A 184 -7.06 20.00 -1.16
CA LEU A 184 -6.99 20.84 -2.35
C LEU A 184 -8.25 20.67 -3.21
N ASN A 185 -8.69 19.43 -3.44
CA ASN A 185 -9.92 19.15 -4.18
C ASN A 185 -11.14 19.78 -3.51
N GLU A 186 -11.23 19.74 -2.18
CA GLU A 186 -12.28 20.42 -1.42
C GLU A 186 -12.20 21.95 -1.57
N ALA A 187 -11.00 22.53 -1.53
CA ALA A 187 -10.80 23.97 -1.72
C ALA A 187 -11.09 24.45 -3.15
N GLU A 188 -10.97 23.56 -4.13
CA GLU A 188 -11.30 23.77 -5.55
C GLU A 188 -12.73 23.32 -5.92
N GLU A 189 -13.50 22.83 -4.95
CA GLU A 189 -14.88 22.34 -5.14
C GLU A 189 -14.97 21.19 -6.16
N LYS A 190 -13.92 20.38 -6.24
CA LYS A 190 -13.88 19.13 -7.01
C LYS A 190 -14.51 18.01 -6.20
N SER A 191 -15.30 17.17 -6.87
CA SER A 191 -15.92 15.98 -6.26
C SER A 191 -14.95 14.80 -6.08
N GLU A 192 -13.78 14.85 -6.72
CA GLU A 192 -12.77 13.80 -6.66
C GLU A 192 -12.16 13.70 -5.26
N ARG A 193 -12.09 12.48 -4.72
CA ARG A 193 -11.39 12.18 -3.47
C ARG A 193 -10.59 10.90 -3.61
N HIS A 194 -9.36 10.95 -3.12
CA HIS A 194 -8.49 9.80 -2.98
C HIS A 194 -8.81 9.08 -1.66
N SER A 195 -9.05 7.78 -1.74
CA SER A 195 -9.14 6.91 -0.57
C SER A 195 -7.75 6.49 -0.13
N GLU A 196 -7.41 6.73 1.14
CA GLU A 196 -6.13 6.29 1.72
C GLU A 196 -5.91 4.79 1.53
N GLN A 197 -6.96 3.97 1.71
CA GLN A 197 -6.87 2.53 1.56
C GLN A 197 -6.53 2.14 0.11
N THR A 198 -7.16 2.78 -0.87
CA THR A 198 -6.94 2.50 -2.30
C THR A 198 -5.55 2.97 -2.75
N CYS A 199 -5.13 4.17 -2.33
CA CYS A 199 -3.81 4.70 -2.63
C CYS A 199 -2.70 3.85 -1.99
N ARG A 200 -2.85 3.44 -0.72
CA ARG A 200 -1.88 2.58 -0.03
C ARG A 200 -1.74 1.22 -0.71
N LYS A 201 -2.86 0.59 -1.12
CA LYS A 201 -2.82 -0.65 -1.91
C LYS A 201 -2.08 -0.46 -3.23
N SER A 202 -2.34 0.63 -3.94
CA SER A 202 -1.68 0.95 -5.21
C SER A 202 -0.18 1.19 -5.04
N LEU A 203 0.21 1.90 -3.97
CA LEU A 203 1.61 2.10 -3.59
C LEU A 203 2.31 0.76 -3.36
N TYR A 204 1.70 -0.18 -2.63
CA TYR A 204 2.31 -1.50 -2.39
C TYR A 204 2.49 -2.28 -3.68
N GLN A 205 1.54 -2.21 -4.62
CA GLN A 205 1.71 -2.82 -5.95
C GLN A 205 2.84 -2.17 -6.76
N GLU A 206 3.03 -0.85 -6.64
CA GLU A 206 4.16 -0.16 -7.26
C GLU A 206 5.49 -0.60 -6.64
N LEU A 207 5.56 -0.67 -5.32
CA LEU A 207 6.75 -1.06 -4.57
C LEU A 207 7.21 -2.49 -4.87
N LEU A 208 6.31 -3.41 -5.22
CA LEU A 208 6.69 -4.78 -5.61
C LEU A 208 7.71 -4.83 -6.75
N LYS A 209 7.73 -3.81 -7.61
CA LYS A 209 8.70 -3.69 -8.72
C LYS A 209 10.14 -3.45 -8.25
N VAL A 210 10.35 -3.19 -6.96
CA VAL A 210 11.68 -3.05 -6.35
C VAL A 210 12.35 -4.41 -6.17
N TRP A 211 11.58 -5.47 -5.93
CA TRP A 211 12.12 -6.81 -5.72
C TRP A 211 11.98 -7.68 -6.98
N PRO A 212 12.89 -8.65 -7.20
CA PRO A 212 12.69 -9.67 -8.22
C PRO A 212 11.45 -10.51 -7.91
N SER A 213 10.83 -11.08 -8.95
CA SER A 213 9.62 -11.89 -8.79
C SER A 213 9.82 -13.04 -7.80
N GLY A 214 8.84 -13.22 -6.90
CA GLY A 214 8.83 -14.28 -5.88
C GLY A 214 9.62 -13.98 -4.60
N TRP A 215 10.25 -12.81 -4.45
CA TRP A 215 11.00 -12.43 -3.23
C TRP A 215 10.19 -11.63 -2.22
N MET A 216 9.07 -11.05 -2.67
CA MET A 216 8.22 -10.18 -1.89
C MET A 216 6.78 -10.30 -2.41
N THR A 217 5.83 -10.22 -1.49
CA THR A 217 4.41 -10.09 -1.78
C THR A 217 3.86 -8.80 -1.20
N SER A 218 2.73 -8.30 -1.73
CA SER A 218 2.12 -7.08 -1.18
C SER A 218 1.68 -7.24 0.27
N TYR A 219 1.43 -8.47 0.73
CA TYR A 219 1.12 -8.79 2.12
C TYR A 219 2.34 -8.65 3.04
N GLU A 220 3.54 -8.92 2.55
CA GLU A 220 4.79 -8.78 3.33
C GLU A 220 5.29 -7.33 3.43
N ILE A 221 4.74 -6.44 2.59
CA ILE A 221 4.97 -4.98 2.65
C ILE A 221 3.96 -4.31 3.60
N ALA A 222 2.75 -4.86 3.69
CA ALA A 222 1.62 -4.30 4.43
C ALA A 222 1.77 -4.45 5.94
#